data_AF-A0A2V7MK28-F1
#
_entry.id   AF-A0A2V7MK28-F1
#
_cell.length_a   1.000
_cell.length_b   1.000
_cell.length_c   1.000
_cell.angle_alpha   90.00
_cell.angle_beta   90.00
_cell.angle_gamma   90.00
#
_symmetry.space_group_name_H-M   'P 1'
#
loop_
_entity.id
_entity.type
_entity.pdbx_description
1 polymer ?
#
loop_
_entity_poly.entity_id
_entity_poly.type
_entity_poly.pdbx_seq_one_letter_code
_entity_poly.pdbx_strand_id
1 'polypeptide(L)'
;KLYLSSFRVGDRAKELQLLAAGKKIGFVPNALDHAEAEARAASNAKSFGEVRDLGLDVISLDLREFFGNTAALRARLASLGGVWVRGGNAFVLRQAMHLSGFDHLLMDVAGTDFLYGGYSAGVCVLAPRLDGLHHVDDPTVCPYPGSSVIWEGLGILDYLVLPHYKSDHPESENIDRDVEYCTKNGIPFRTLRDGEVIIEDFSPRSAA
;
A
#
# COMPACT_ATOMS: atom_id res chain seq x y z
N LYS A 1 0.23 -8.31 11.48
CA LYS A 1 0.54 -9.21 10.32
C LYS A 1 0.55 -8.40 9.02
N LEU A 2 1.35 -8.79 8.04
CA LEU A 2 1.37 -8.22 6.68
C LEU A 2 0.72 -9.21 5.70
N TYR A 3 -0.16 -8.73 4.82
CA TYR A 3 -0.69 -9.46 3.66
C TYR A 3 -0.45 -8.61 2.41
N LEU A 4 0.49 -9.04 1.56
CA LEU A 4 1.03 -8.20 0.50
C LEU A 4 0.84 -8.91 -0.85
N SER A 5 -0.12 -8.46 -1.64
CA SER A 5 -0.41 -9.07 -2.94
C SER A 5 0.21 -8.25 -4.07
N SER A 6 0.59 -8.92 -5.18
CA SER A 6 0.89 -8.20 -6.42
C SER A 6 -0.32 -7.38 -6.90
N PHE A 7 -1.46 -8.05 -7.06
CA PHE A 7 -2.65 -7.45 -7.65
C PHE A 7 -3.93 -7.90 -6.94
N ARG A 8 -4.74 -6.92 -6.52
CA ARG A 8 -6.00 -7.13 -5.81
C ARG A 8 -5.77 -8.03 -4.59
N VAL A 9 -6.66 -8.99 -4.35
CA VAL A 9 -6.59 -9.88 -3.18
C VAL A 9 -5.62 -11.05 -3.37
N GLY A 10 -5.14 -11.31 -4.60
CA GLY A 10 -4.27 -12.45 -4.94
C GLY A 10 -4.93 -13.83 -4.75
N ASP A 11 -4.14 -14.88 -4.94
CA ASP A 11 -4.61 -16.28 -4.94
C ASP A 11 -4.82 -16.85 -3.52
N ARG A 12 -4.40 -16.10 -2.49
CA ARG A 12 -4.45 -16.48 -1.07
C ARG A 12 -5.56 -15.75 -0.30
N ALA A 13 -6.68 -15.46 -0.97
CA ALA A 13 -7.79 -14.71 -0.38
C ALA A 13 -8.37 -15.38 0.89
N LYS A 14 -8.29 -16.71 1.01
CA LYS A 14 -8.71 -17.42 2.24
C LYS A 14 -7.83 -17.07 3.43
N GLU A 15 -6.53 -16.91 3.25
CA GLU A 15 -5.62 -16.46 4.28
C GLU A 15 -5.89 -15.01 4.68
N LEU A 16 -6.22 -14.14 3.71
CA LEU A 16 -6.68 -12.78 4.02
C LEU A 16 -7.94 -12.82 4.91
N GLN A 17 -8.91 -13.66 4.59
CA GLN A 17 -10.12 -13.84 5.41
C GLN A 17 -9.79 -14.26 6.84
N LEU A 18 -8.91 -15.25 7.01
CA LEU A 18 -8.50 -15.73 8.32
C LEU A 18 -7.76 -14.66 9.13
N LEU A 19 -6.85 -13.93 8.48
CA LEU A 19 -6.10 -12.84 9.12
C LEU A 19 -6.99 -11.65 9.50
N ALA A 20 -8.04 -11.38 8.74
CA ALA A 20 -8.97 -10.29 8.96
C ALA A 20 -10.21 -10.69 9.81
N ALA A 21 -10.29 -11.95 10.24
CA ALA A 21 -11.46 -12.48 10.95
C ALA A 21 -11.74 -11.68 12.24
N GLY A 22 -12.98 -11.18 12.36
CA GLY A 22 -13.42 -10.38 13.51
C GLY A 22 -12.86 -8.95 13.56
N LYS A 23 -12.09 -8.52 12.54
CA LYS A 23 -11.49 -7.19 12.46
C LYS A 23 -12.33 -6.28 11.57
N LYS A 24 -12.46 -5.02 11.97
CA LYS A 24 -12.91 -3.94 11.09
C LYS A 24 -11.71 -3.40 10.32
N ILE A 25 -11.80 -3.36 9.00
CA ILE A 25 -10.71 -3.02 8.08
C ILE A 25 -10.95 -1.65 7.44
N GLY A 26 -10.00 -0.74 7.57
CA GLY A 26 -10.02 0.55 6.87
C GLY A 26 -9.47 0.43 5.45
N PHE A 27 -10.28 0.70 4.44
CA PHE A 27 -9.85 0.77 3.03
C PHE A 27 -9.22 2.13 2.74
N VAL A 28 -7.94 2.14 2.37
CA VAL A 28 -7.18 3.36 2.02
C VAL A 28 -7.14 3.53 0.51
N PRO A 29 -7.89 4.49 -0.08
CA PRO A 29 -8.04 4.62 -1.54
C PRO A 29 -6.95 5.46 -2.23
N ASN A 30 -6.11 6.15 -1.46
CA ASN A 30 -5.44 7.39 -1.88
C ASN A 30 -4.41 7.26 -3.01
N ALA A 31 -3.97 6.04 -3.35
CA ALA A 31 -3.02 5.81 -4.45
C ALA A 31 -3.55 6.23 -5.84
N LEU A 32 -4.87 6.47 -6.02
CA LEU A 32 -5.45 7.00 -7.27
C LEU A 32 -5.89 8.46 -7.16
N ASP A 33 -5.46 9.21 -6.15
CA ASP A 33 -5.94 10.58 -5.99
C ASP A 33 -5.54 11.55 -7.11
N HIS A 34 -4.62 11.14 -7.98
CA HIS A 34 -4.24 11.83 -9.21
C HIS A 34 -5.17 11.54 -10.41
N ALA A 35 -6.00 10.51 -10.33
CA ALA A 35 -6.88 10.12 -11.44
C ALA A 35 -8.18 10.93 -11.45
N GLU A 36 -8.79 11.01 -12.64
CA GLU A 36 -10.10 11.64 -12.84
C GLU A 36 -11.16 11.11 -11.88
N ALA A 37 -12.03 12.00 -11.40
CA ALA A 37 -12.89 11.74 -10.25
C ALA A 37 -13.82 10.53 -10.43
N GLU A 38 -14.47 10.41 -11.58
CA GLU A 38 -15.39 9.32 -11.92
C GLU A 38 -14.65 7.99 -12.08
N ALA A 39 -13.50 7.99 -12.78
CA ALA A 39 -12.67 6.81 -12.98
C ALA A 39 -12.10 6.30 -11.64
N ARG A 40 -11.63 7.23 -10.80
CA ARG A 40 -11.18 6.94 -9.43
C ARG A 40 -12.31 6.35 -8.59
N ALA A 41 -13.50 6.94 -8.61
CA ALA A 41 -14.64 6.46 -7.84
C ALA A 41 -15.07 5.05 -8.27
N ALA A 42 -15.15 4.79 -9.57
CA ALA A 42 -15.49 3.46 -10.11
C ALA A 42 -14.43 2.40 -9.74
N SER A 43 -13.15 2.73 -9.88
CA SER A 43 -12.04 1.86 -9.51
C SER A 43 -12.04 1.55 -8.01
N ASN A 44 -12.20 2.57 -7.16
CA ASN A 44 -12.29 2.41 -5.71
C ASN A 44 -13.49 1.56 -5.31
N ALA A 45 -14.67 1.76 -5.91
CA ALA A 45 -15.86 0.96 -5.64
C ALA A 45 -15.64 -0.52 -5.97
N LYS A 46 -14.94 -0.81 -7.07
CA LYS A 46 -14.58 -2.19 -7.44
C LYS A 46 -13.63 -2.82 -6.42
N SER A 47 -12.50 -2.17 -6.11
CA SER A 47 -11.54 -2.67 -5.12
C SER A 47 -12.14 -2.82 -3.73
N PHE A 48 -13.00 -1.88 -3.32
CA PHE A 48 -13.74 -1.96 -2.07
C PHE A 48 -14.71 -3.16 -2.05
N GLY A 49 -15.45 -3.34 -3.15
CA GLY A 49 -16.36 -4.47 -3.34
C GLY A 49 -15.65 -5.82 -3.25
N GLU A 50 -14.50 -5.97 -3.90
CA GLU A 50 -13.71 -7.22 -3.89
C GLU A 50 -13.32 -7.65 -2.46
N VAL A 51 -12.91 -6.71 -1.61
CA VAL A 51 -12.56 -7.01 -0.21
C VAL A 51 -13.80 -7.32 0.62
N ARG A 52 -14.91 -6.61 0.39
CA ARG A 52 -16.18 -6.85 1.08
C ARG A 52 -16.80 -8.19 0.68
N ASP A 53 -16.65 -8.62 -0.57
CA ASP A 53 -17.19 -9.88 -1.08
C ASP A 53 -16.44 -11.10 -0.49
N LEU A 54 -15.28 -10.89 0.13
CA LEU A 54 -14.62 -11.86 1.02
C LEU A 54 -15.29 -11.96 2.40
N GLY A 55 -16.37 -11.22 2.69
CA GLY A 55 -17.06 -11.23 3.97
C GLY A 55 -16.39 -10.39 5.06
N LEU A 56 -15.51 -9.46 4.68
CA LEU A 56 -14.81 -8.58 5.61
C LEU A 56 -15.65 -7.34 5.97
N ASP A 57 -15.57 -6.90 7.23
CA ASP A 57 -16.16 -5.62 7.69
C ASP A 57 -15.24 -4.48 7.27
N VAL A 58 -15.48 -3.94 6.07
CA VAL A 58 -14.65 -2.88 5.46
C VAL A 58 -15.36 -1.54 5.53
N ILE A 59 -14.61 -0.51 5.90
CA ILE A 59 -15.06 0.89 5.90
C ILE A 59 -14.09 1.75 5.11
N SER A 60 -14.54 2.86 4.54
CA SER A 60 -13.62 3.83 3.95
C SER A 60 -12.73 4.47 5.02
N LEU A 61 -11.44 4.58 4.70
CA LEU A 61 -10.43 5.32 5.44
C LEU A 61 -9.68 6.22 4.45
N ASP A 62 -10.31 7.32 4.07
CA ASP A 62 -9.70 8.30 3.18
C ASP A 62 -8.73 9.19 3.97
N LEU A 63 -7.44 9.09 3.68
CA LEU A 63 -6.41 9.82 4.42
C LEU A 63 -6.52 11.35 4.27
N ARG A 64 -7.16 11.83 3.19
CA ARG A 64 -7.36 13.27 2.94
C ARG A 64 -8.21 13.94 4.03
N GLU A 65 -9.14 13.20 4.63
CA GLU A 65 -9.98 13.69 5.73
C GLU A 65 -9.17 14.02 7.00
N PHE A 66 -7.91 13.56 7.06
CA PHE A 66 -7.05 13.67 8.23
C PHE A 66 -5.78 14.50 7.98
N PHE A 67 -5.66 15.17 6.84
CA PHE A 67 -4.50 16.01 6.55
C PHE A 67 -4.33 17.11 7.61
N GLY A 68 -3.14 17.17 8.21
CA GLY A 68 -2.85 18.08 9.33
C GLY A 68 -3.58 17.74 10.64
N ASN A 69 -4.28 16.60 10.71
CA ASN A 69 -5.02 16.15 11.90
C ASN A 69 -4.74 14.68 12.24
N THR A 70 -3.46 14.39 12.52
CA THR A 70 -2.99 13.06 12.91
C THR A 70 -3.66 12.52 14.16
N ALA A 71 -4.10 13.38 15.09
CA ALA A 71 -4.83 12.95 16.28
C ALA A 71 -6.19 12.32 15.95
N ALA A 72 -6.94 12.90 15.00
CA ALA A 72 -8.18 12.31 14.52
C ALA A 72 -7.95 10.98 13.79
N LEU A 73 -6.89 10.87 12.98
CA LEU A 73 -6.53 9.61 12.33
C LEU A 73 -6.16 8.52 13.34
N ARG A 74 -5.40 8.88 14.38
CA ARG A 74 -5.07 7.98 15.49
C ARG A 74 -6.32 7.42 16.16
N ALA A 75 -7.28 8.28 16.49
CA ALA A 75 -8.55 7.84 17.07
C ALA A 75 -9.34 6.92 16.11
N ARG A 76 -9.32 7.25 14.80
CA ARG A 76 -9.93 6.40 13.78
C ARG A 76 -9.26 5.03 13.69
N LEU A 77 -7.94 4.97 13.63
CA LEU A 77 -7.17 3.72 13.57
C LEU A 77 -7.36 2.84 14.80
N ALA A 78 -7.49 3.44 15.99
CA ALA A 78 -7.78 2.69 17.23
C ALA A 78 -9.12 1.93 17.19
N SER A 79 -10.05 2.32 16.31
CA SER A 79 -11.31 1.59 16.09
C SER A 79 -11.22 0.45 15.06
N LEU A 80 -10.04 0.25 14.46
CA LEU A 80 -9.80 -0.72 13.39
C LEU A 80 -8.92 -1.85 13.90
N GLY A 81 -9.13 -3.04 13.34
CA GLY A 81 -8.20 -4.16 13.49
C GLY A 81 -7.17 -4.24 12.36
N GLY A 82 -7.31 -3.41 11.31
CA GLY A 82 -6.37 -3.38 10.20
C GLY A 82 -6.75 -2.41 9.09
N VAL A 83 -5.94 -2.40 8.05
CA VAL A 83 -6.15 -1.62 6.82
C VAL A 83 -5.99 -2.47 5.57
N TRP A 84 -6.66 -2.06 4.50
CA TRP A 84 -6.44 -2.54 3.15
C TRP A 84 -6.06 -1.37 2.24
N VAL A 85 -4.81 -1.35 1.78
CA VAL A 85 -4.22 -0.25 1.01
C VAL A 85 -4.14 -0.64 -0.46
N ARG A 86 -4.84 0.11 -1.32
CA ARG A 86 -4.92 -0.23 -2.75
C ARG A 86 -3.69 0.17 -3.56
N GLY A 87 -3.56 -0.44 -4.73
CA GLY A 87 -2.60 -0.09 -5.78
C GLY A 87 -2.88 1.25 -6.46
N GLY A 88 -2.10 1.67 -7.43
CA GLY A 88 -2.14 3.01 -8.03
C GLY A 88 -0.72 3.57 -8.08
N ASN A 89 -0.55 4.88 -7.89
CA ASN A 89 0.77 5.48 -7.84
C ASN A 89 1.30 5.51 -6.40
N ALA A 90 2.45 4.87 -6.15
CA ALA A 90 3.07 4.77 -4.84
C ALA A 90 3.55 6.12 -4.28
N PHE A 91 4.01 7.06 -5.13
CA PHE A 91 4.42 8.40 -4.69
C PHE A 91 3.21 9.23 -4.24
N VAL A 92 2.08 9.13 -4.92
CA VAL A 92 0.82 9.77 -4.51
C VAL A 92 0.32 9.19 -3.19
N LEU A 93 0.36 7.87 -3.04
CA LEU A 93 0.01 7.21 -1.77
C LEU A 93 0.92 7.68 -0.64
N ARG A 94 2.23 7.73 -0.89
CA ARG A 94 3.21 8.15 0.12
C ARG A 94 2.97 9.57 0.59
N GLN A 95 2.63 10.50 -0.31
CA GLN A 95 2.24 11.87 0.06
C GLN A 95 1.02 11.89 0.99
N ALA A 96 -0.03 11.13 0.67
CA ALA A 96 -1.23 11.05 1.52
C ALA A 96 -0.93 10.49 2.92
N MET A 97 -0.09 9.46 2.99
CA MET A 97 0.35 8.89 4.25
C MET A 97 1.14 9.90 5.09
N HIS A 98 1.97 10.73 4.45
CA HIS A 98 2.73 11.78 5.13
C HIS A 98 1.84 12.89 5.66
N LEU A 99 0.99 13.47 4.81
CA LEU A 99 0.15 14.62 5.17
C LEU A 99 -0.86 14.29 6.27
N SER A 100 -1.29 13.03 6.36
CA SER A 100 -2.19 12.54 7.42
C SER A 100 -1.45 12.10 8.70
N GLY A 101 -0.14 11.84 8.63
CA GLY A 101 0.65 11.20 9.68
C GLY A 101 0.41 9.70 9.82
N PHE A 102 -0.23 9.08 8.81
CA PHE A 102 -0.46 7.63 8.78
C PHE A 102 0.86 6.83 8.79
N ASP A 103 1.89 7.36 8.16
CA ASP A 103 3.24 6.80 8.15
C ASP A 103 3.81 6.57 9.56
N HIS A 104 3.68 7.56 10.44
CA HIS A 104 4.10 7.46 11.84
C HIS A 104 3.16 6.53 12.64
N LEU A 105 1.85 6.62 12.41
CA LEU A 105 0.86 5.83 13.16
C LEU A 105 0.94 4.33 12.86
N LEU A 106 1.37 3.94 11.66
CA LEU A 106 1.60 2.53 11.34
C LEU A 106 2.68 1.90 12.22
N MET A 107 3.68 2.67 12.65
CA MET A 107 4.72 2.18 13.55
C MET A 107 4.19 1.89 14.96
N ASP A 108 3.20 2.66 15.41
CA ASP A 108 2.58 2.48 16.73
C ASP A 108 1.77 1.18 16.83
N VAL A 109 1.30 0.64 15.69
CA VAL A 109 0.52 -0.60 15.62
C VAL A 109 1.35 -1.80 15.17
N ALA A 110 2.62 -1.58 14.79
CA ALA A 110 3.54 -2.65 14.47
C ALA A 110 3.77 -3.54 15.71
N GLY A 111 3.86 -4.85 15.52
CA GLY A 111 4.04 -5.85 16.57
C GLY A 111 2.75 -6.22 17.32
N THR A 112 1.65 -5.51 17.04
CA THR A 112 0.32 -5.84 17.56
C THR A 112 -0.43 -6.80 16.64
N ASP A 113 -1.65 -7.18 17.02
CA ASP A 113 -2.56 -7.95 16.16
C ASP A 113 -3.14 -7.13 14.99
N PHE A 114 -2.62 -5.93 14.73
CA PHE A 114 -3.05 -5.11 13.59
C PHE A 114 -2.66 -5.74 12.24
N LEU A 115 -3.61 -5.80 11.32
CA LEU A 115 -3.40 -6.29 9.95
C LEU A 115 -3.09 -5.12 9.01
N TYR A 116 -1.94 -5.15 8.36
CA TYR A 116 -1.71 -4.36 7.15
C TYR A 116 -1.89 -5.27 5.93
N GLY A 117 -2.94 -5.01 5.16
CA GLY A 117 -3.14 -5.62 3.85
C GLY A 117 -2.95 -4.60 2.74
N GLY A 118 -2.43 -5.02 1.60
CA GLY A 118 -2.38 -4.14 0.44
C GLY A 118 -1.94 -4.84 -0.83
N TYR A 119 -2.06 -4.11 -1.94
CA TYR A 119 -1.59 -4.59 -3.23
C TYR A 119 -0.90 -3.50 -4.04
N SER A 120 -0.01 -3.91 -4.95
CA SER A 120 0.73 -3.01 -5.86
C SER A 120 1.37 -1.84 -5.07
N ALA A 121 1.06 -0.58 -5.37
CA ALA A 121 1.54 0.59 -4.61
C ALA A 121 1.41 0.47 -3.09
N GLY A 122 0.31 -0.13 -2.58
CA GLY A 122 0.12 -0.37 -1.15
C GLY A 122 1.17 -1.30 -0.53
N VAL A 123 1.83 -2.12 -1.33
CA VAL A 123 2.98 -2.94 -0.91
C VAL A 123 4.29 -2.19 -1.15
N CYS A 124 4.44 -1.51 -2.29
CA CYS A 124 5.67 -0.81 -2.64
C CYS A 124 6.07 0.24 -1.58
N VAL A 125 5.10 0.97 -1.02
CA VAL A 125 5.36 1.99 0.01
C VAL A 125 5.97 1.44 1.31
N LEU A 126 5.90 0.13 1.56
CA LEU A 126 6.48 -0.49 2.76
C LEU A 126 8.01 -0.58 2.71
N ALA A 127 8.62 -0.42 1.54
CA ALA A 127 10.07 -0.45 1.35
C ALA A 127 10.78 0.68 2.13
N PRO A 128 12.10 0.61 2.33
CA PRO A 128 12.86 1.73 2.89
C PRO A 128 12.88 2.95 1.96
N ARG A 129 12.92 2.71 0.65
CA ARG A 129 12.96 3.75 -0.37
C ARG A 129 12.23 3.30 -1.65
N LEU A 130 11.81 4.28 -2.45
CA LEU A 130 10.97 4.11 -3.65
C LEU A 130 11.73 4.36 -4.96
N ASP A 131 13.06 4.53 -4.93
CA ASP A 131 13.86 4.88 -6.12
C ASP A 131 13.69 3.87 -7.27
N GLY A 132 13.36 2.61 -6.98
CA GLY A 132 13.18 1.55 -7.97
C GLY A 132 11.79 1.47 -8.62
N LEU A 133 10.91 2.46 -8.46
CA LEU A 133 9.54 2.43 -9.01
C LEU A 133 9.29 3.45 -10.13
N HIS A 134 10.27 4.32 -10.40
CA HIS A 134 10.07 5.52 -11.23
C HIS A 134 9.82 5.22 -12.72
N HIS A 135 10.00 3.97 -13.19
CA HIS A 135 9.62 3.60 -14.56
C HIS A 135 8.14 3.23 -14.69
N VAL A 136 7.47 2.90 -13.58
CA VAL A 136 6.04 2.57 -13.54
C VAL A 136 5.24 3.73 -12.96
N ASP A 137 5.65 4.23 -11.79
CA ASP A 137 4.98 5.29 -11.08
C ASP A 137 5.70 6.63 -11.29
N ASP A 138 5.01 7.60 -11.88
CA ASP A 138 5.56 8.95 -12.06
C ASP A 138 5.73 9.65 -10.70
N PRO A 139 6.97 9.96 -10.25
CA PRO A 139 7.24 10.61 -8.97
C PRO A 139 6.86 12.10 -8.96
N THR A 140 6.66 12.71 -10.12
CA THR A 140 6.33 14.15 -10.24
C THR A 140 4.85 14.43 -9.96
N VAL A 141 4.02 13.39 -9.91
CA VAL A 141 2.57 13.51 -9.64
C VAL A 141 2.33 13.88 -8.18
N CYS A 142 2.02 15.16 -7.95
CA CYS A 142 1.74 15.71 -6.62
C CYS A 142 0.32 16.33 -6.60
N PRO A 143 -0.74 15.52 -6.37
CA PRO A 143 -2.12 15.99 -6.47
C PRO A 143 -2.56 16.81 -5.25
N TYR A 144 -1.73 16.90 -4.20
CA TYR A 144 -2.06 17.64 -2.99
C TYR A 144 -1.34 18.99 -2.97
N PRO A 145 -2.05 20.11 -2.72
CA PRO A 145 -1.41 21.43 -2.70
C PRO A 145 -0.26 21.51 -1.70
N GLY A 146 0.92 21.93 -2.18
CA GLY A 146 2.12 22.10 -1.36
C GLY A 146 2.87 20.82 -1.01
N SER A 147 2.44 19.65 -1.52
CA SER A 147 3.24 18.42 -1.40
C SER A 147 4.37 18.37 -2.43
N SER A 148 5.36 17.54 -2.14
CA SER A 148 6.46 17.21 -3.03
C SER A 148 6.64 15.69 -3.10
N VAL A 149 7.45 15.22 -4.03
CA VAL A 149 7.90 13.83 -4.05
C VAL A 149 8.55 13.46 -2.71
N ILE A 150 8.24 12.26 -2.22
CA ILE A 150 8.85 11.64 -1.04
C ILE A 150 9.44 10.32 -1.51
N TRP A 151 10.77 10.19 -1.47
CA TRP A 151 11.48 8.99 -1.91
C TRP A 151 11.62 7.95 -0.80
N GLU A 152 11.57 8.39 0.45
CA GLU A 152 11.55 7.55 1.64
C GLU A 152 10.22 6.80 1.71
N GLY A 153 10.30 5.47 1.68
CA GLY A 153 9.16 4.63 2.01
C GLY A 153 8.96 4.56 3.52
N LEU A 154 8.13 3.62 3.95
CA LEU A 154 7.83 3.43 5.38
C LEU A 154 8.94 2.67 6.12
N GLY A 155 9.80 1.93 5.42
CA GLY A 155 10.88 1.15 6.04
C GLY A 155 10.39 -0.02 6.90
N ILE A 156 9.18 -0.52 6.63
CA ILE A 156 8.60 -1.70 7.28
C ILE A 156 9.26 -2.97 6.73
N LEU A 157 9.54 -3.03 5.42
CA LEU A 157 10.33 -4.09 4.76
C LEU A 157 11.81 -3.68 4.62
N ASP A 158 12.71 -4.63 4.41
CA ASP A 158 14.12 -4.41 4.04
C ASP A 158 14.39 -4.40 2.53
N TYR A 159 13.34 -4.65 1.73
CA TYR A 159 13.42 -4.67 0.29
C TYR A 159 12.23 -3.96 -0.33
N LEU A 160 12.40 -3.55 -1.59
CA LEU A 160 11.31 -3.09 -2.45
C LEU A 160 10.54 -4.29 -3.00
N VAL A 161 9.21 -4.21 -3.05
CA VAL A 161 8.41 -5.18 -3.81
C VAL A 161 8.12 -4.61 -5.18
N LEU A 162 8.41 -5.40 -6.21
CA LEU A 162 8.11 -5.09 -7.61
C LEU A 162 6.95 -5.99 -8.07
N PRO A 163 5.69 -5.51 -7.97
CA PRO A 163 4.50 -6.26 -8.36
C PRO A 163 4.40 -6.39 -9.89
N HIS A 164 3.43 -7.15 -10.37
CA HIS A 164 3.12 -7.33 -11.80
C HIS A 164 4.27 -7.91 -12.64
N TYR A 165 5.32 -8.43 -12.01
CA TYR A 165 6.49 -8.98 -12.69
C TYR A 165 6.08 -10.18 -13.54
N LYS A 166 6.43 -10.19 -14.83
CA LYS A 166 6.12 -11.30 -15.76
C LYS A 166 4.65 -11.74 -15.71
N SER A 167 3.75 -10.76 -15.71
CA SER A 167 2.31 -10.96 -15.60
C SER A 167 1.58 -10.40 -16.83
N ASP A 168 0.34 -10.84 -17.06
CA ASP A 168 -0.55 -10.24 -18.07
C ASP A 168 -1.10 -8.91 -17.52
N HIS A 169 -0.22 -7.92 -17.41
CA HIS A 169 -0.50 -6.61 -16.84
C HIS A 169 0.18 -5.51 -17.67
N PRO A 170 -0.48 -4.36 -17.94
CA PRO A 170 0.11 -3.29 -18.75
C PRO A 170 1.46 -2.76 -18.23
N GLU A 171 1.69 -2.87 -16.92
CA GLU A 171 2.92 -2.40 -16.27
C GLU A 171 4.05 -3.42 -16.33
N SER A 172 3.79 -4.69 -16.70
CA SER A 172 4.79 -5.77 -16.60
C SER A 172 6.08 -5.49 -17.37
N GLU A 173 6.01 -4.83 -18.54
CA GLU A 173 7.19 -4.45 -19.31
C GLU A 173 8.05 -3.38 -18.62
N ASN A 174 7.40 -2.44 -17.92
CA ASN A 174 8.10 -1.41 -17.16
C ASN A 174 8.66 -1.97 -15.85
N ILE A 175 8.02 -2.99 -15.26
CA ILE A 175 8.56 -3.69 -14.09
C ILE A 175 9.87 -4.41 -14.43
N ASP A 176 10.04 -4.94 -15.65
CA ASP A 176 11.33 -5.51 -16.07
C ASP A 176 12.45 -4.44 -16.02
N ARG A 177 12.14 -3.18 -16.39
CA ARG A 177 13.09 -2.05 -16.29
C ARG A 177 13.38 -1.68 -14.84
N ASP A 178 12.39 -1.70 -13.97
CA ASP A 178 12.57 -1.47 -12.53
C ASP A 178 13.44 -2.57 -11.89
N VAL A 179 13.27 -3.83 -12.30
CA VAL A 179 14.13 -4.95 -11.89
C VAL A 179 15.58 -4.74 -12.33
N GLU A 180 15.80 -4.36 -13.59
CA GLU A 180 17.14 -4.04 -14.11
C GLU A 180 17.77 -2.86 -13.36
N TYR A 181 17.00 -1.81 -13.10
CA TYR A 181 17.44 -0.64 -12.34
C TYR A 181 17.84 -1.03 -10.91
N CYS A 182 16.98 -1.77 -10.20
CA CYS A 182 17.28 -2.20 -8.83
C CYS A 182 18.53 -3.08 -8.77
N THR A 183 18.67 -4.02 -9.72
CA THR A 183 19.85 -4.89 -9.84
C THR A 183 21.12 -4.08 -10.06
N LYS A 184 21.10 -3.12 -10.99
CA LYS A 184 22.26 -2.28 -11.32
C LYS A 184 22.69 -1.38 -10.15
N ASN A 185 21.75 -0.91 -9.36
CA ASN A 185 22.02 0.02 -8.26
C ASN A 185 22.14 -0.66 -6.89
N GLY A 186 22.09 -2.00 -6.82
CA GLY A 186 22.20 -2.75 -5.56
C GLY A 186 21.04 -2.50 -4.58
N ILE A 187 19.86 -2.17 -5.10
CA ILE A 187 18.64 -2.00 -4.29
C ILE A 187 18.06 -3.38 -4.00
N PRO A 188 17.91 -3.81 -2.74
CA PRO A 188 17.27 -5.09 -2.43
C PRO A 188 15.80 -5.08 -2.87
N PHE A 189 15.37 -6.09 -3.62
CA PHE A 189 13.99 -6.21 -4.06
C PHE A 189 13.49 -7.66 -4.04
N ARG A 190 12.17 -7.83 -4.05
CA ARG A 190 11.47 -9.07 -4.38
C ARG A 190 10.45 -8.79 -5.47
N THR A 191 10.35 -9.66 -6.45
CA THR A 191 9.31 -9.58 -7.47
C THR A 191 8.08 -10.39 -7.06
N LEU A 192 6.90 -9.96 -7.51
CA LEU A 192 5.68 -10.75 -7.43
C LEU A 192 4.97 -10.76 -8.78
N ARG A 193 4.51 -11.93 -9.19
CA ARG A 193 3.53 -12.11 -10.27
C ARG A 193 2.13 -11.84 -9.76
N ASP A 194 1.23 -11.48 -10.65
CA ASP A 194 -0.19 -11.38 -10.32
C ASP A 194 -0.72 -12.73 -9.83
N GLY A 195 -1.43 -12.69 -8.70
CA GLY A 195 -1.82 -13.88 -7.93
C GLY A 195 -0.90 -14.16 -6.72
N GLU A 196 0.39 -13.82 -6.80
CA GLU A 196 1.33 -14.08 -5.70
C GLU A 196 1.10 -13.13 -4.52
N VAL A 197 1.39 -13.67 -3.32
CA VAL A 197 1.16 -13.00 -2.05
C VAL A 197 2.30 -13.32 -1.07
N ILE A 198 2.85 -12.28 -0.46
CA ILE A 198 3.76 -12.38 0.70
C ILE A 198 2.94 -12.22 1.98
N ILE A 199 3.13 -13.12 2.94
CA ILE A 199 2.55 -13.03 4.28
C ILE A 199 3.69 -13.08 5.30
N GLU A 200 3.84 -12.01 6.07
CA GLU A 200 4.95 -11.83 7.01
C GLU A 200 4.46 -11.22 8.34
N ASP A 201 5.31 -11.26 9.35
CA ASP A 201 5.03 -10.57 10.61
C ASP A 201 5.19 -9.06 10.45
N PHE A 202 4.22 -8.32 11.00
CA PHE A 202 4.32 -6.87 11.04
C PHE A 202 5.03 -6.52 12.34
N SER A 203 6.35 -6.41 12.30
CA SER A 203 7.17 -6.15 13.49
C SER A 203 7.98 -4.88 13.27
N PRO A 204 7.98 -3.91 14.20
CA PRO A 204 8.87 -2.77 14.13
C PRO A 204 10.29 -3.29 14.36
N ARG A 205 11.28 -2.75 13.63
CA ARG A 205 12.67 -3.11 13.93
C ARG A 205 13.08 -2.51 15.26
N SER A 206 13.77 -3.32 16.06
CA SER A 206 14.73 -2.80 17.03
C SER A 206 15.79 -2.00 16.25
N ALA A 207 15.96 -0.72 16.60
CA ALA A 207 17.06 0.08 16.07
C ALA A 207 18.37 -0.68 16.33
N ALA A 208 19.07 -1.03 15.26
CA ALA A 208 20.45 -1.52 15.34
C ALA A 208 21.39 -0.31 15.52
#